data_AF-A0A1A2S5I6-F1
#
_entry.id   AF-A0A1A2S5I6-F1
#
_cell.length_a   1.000
_cell.length_b   1.000
_cell.length_c   1.000
_cell.angle_alpha   90.00
_cell.angle_beta   90.00
_cell.angle_gamma   90.00
#
_symmetry.space_group_name_H-M   'P 1'
#
loop_
_entity.id
_entity.type
_entity.pdbx_description
1 polymer ?
#
loop_
_entity_poly.entity_id
_entity_poly.type
_entity_poly.pdbx_seq_one_letter_code
_entity_poly.pdbx_strand_id
1 'polypeptide(L)' 'MIDLAGLRRSAGLTQTELAAKLEVGQAQISKTERQDDMLISTLASYLAALNAGAKIVVEIGGQTVTYDLTPRGRPK' A
#
# COMPACT_ATOMS: atom_id res chain seq x y z
N MET A 1 4.56 -1.64 -12.71
CA MET A 1 3.68 -2.13 -11.63
C MET A 1 4.46 -2.13 -10.34
N ILE A 2 3.83 -1.82 -9.22
CA ILE A 2 4.51 -1.56 -7.94
C ILE A 2 4.93 -2.89 -7.30
N ASP A 3 6.21 -3.06 -6.93
CA ASP A 3 6.68 -4.24 -6.19
C ASP A 3 6.27 -4.19 -4.73
N LEU A 4 5.04 -4.63 -4.43
CA LEU A 4 4.52 -4.67 -3.07
C LEU A 4 5.33 -5.60 -2.15
N ALA A 5 5.77 -6.75 -2.65
CA ALA A 5 6.57 -7.68 -1.87
C ALA A 5 7.93 -7.10 -1.50
N GLY A 6 8.56 -6.32 -2.40
CA GLY A 6 9.77 -5.55 -2.13
C GLY A 6 9.56 -4.47 -1.07
N LEU A 7 8.47 -3.70 -1.16
CA LEU A 7 8.12 -2.67 -0.18
C LEU A 7 7.89 -3.27 1.22
N ARG A 8 7.12 -4.36 1.30
CA ARG A 8 6.90 -5.06 2.59
C ARG A 8 8.19 -5.59 3.19
N ARG A 9 9.07 -6.20 2.37
CA ARG A 9 10.39 -6.67 2.82
C ARG A 9 11.27 -5.53 3.32
N SER A 10 11.24 -4.39 2.64
CA SER A 10 11.97 -3.18 3.05
C SER A 10 11.44 -2.61 4.38
N ALA A 11 10.16 -2.80 4.66
CA ALA A 11 9.54 -2.49 5.95
C ALA A 11 9.80 -3.54 7.05
N GLY A 12 10.56 -4.61 6.75
CA GLY A 12 10.92 -5.66 7.71
C GLY A 12 9.78 -6.59 8.12
N LEU A 13 8.71 -6.68 7.31
CA LEU A 13 7.52 -7.49 7.64
C LEU A 13 7.44 -8.76 6.79
N THR A 14 7.01 -9.85 7.40
CA THR A 14 6.53 -11.06 6.71
C THR A 14 5.10 -10.86 6.20
N GLN A 15 4.65 -11.72 5.28
CA GLN A 15 3.26 -11.67 4.81
C GLN A 15 2.26 -11.95 5.95
N THR A 16 2.63 -12.80 6.92
CA THR A 16 1.78 -13.11 8.08
C THR A 16 1.65 -11.92 9.02
N GLU A 17 2.73 -11.21 9.30
CA GLU A 17 2.69 -10.00 10.15
C GLU A 17 1.89 -8.89 9.48
N LEU A 18 2.05 -8.69 8.17
CA LEU A 18 1.24 -7.72 7.43
C LEU A 18 -0.24 -8.12 7.41
N ALA A 19 -0.52 -9.42 7.23
CA ALA A 19 -1.89 -9.94 7.27
C ALA A 19 -2.55 -9.68 8.63
N ALA A 20 -1.82 -9.89 9.72
CA ALA A 20 -2.29 -9.59 11.08
C ALA A 20 -2.60 -8.10 11.26
N LYS A 21 -1.75 -7.19 10.76
CA LYS A 21 -2.00 -5.74 10.79
C LYS A 21 -3.24 -5.31 10.01
N LEU A 22 -3.57 -6.05 8.95
CA LEU A 22 -4.70 -5.77 8.08
C LEU A 22 -5.95 -6.60 8.45
N GLU A 23 -5.89 -7.41 9.51
CA GLU A 23 -6.97 -8.30 9.94
C GLU A 23 -7.48 -9.24 8.83
N VAL A 24 -6.56 -9.74 8.00
CA VAL A 24 -6.83 -10.66 6.89
C VAL A 24 -5.95 -11.91 6.96
N GLY A 25 -6.21 -12.89 6.10
CA GLY A 25 -5.36 -14.08 5.98
C GLY A 25 -4.08 -13.80 5.17
N GLN A 26 -2.99 -14.50 5.49
CA GLN A 26 -1.72 -14.42 4.75
C GLN A 26 -1.89 -14.75 3.25
N ALA A 27 -2.77 -15.69 2.91
CA ALA A 27 -3.09 -16.01 1.52
C ALA A 27 -3.64 -14.80 0.73
N GLN A 28 -4.36 -13.90 1.39
CA GLN A 28 -4.86 -12.67 0.79
C GLN A 28 -3.72 -11.70 0.47
N ILE A 29 -2.76 -11.53 1.39
CA ILE A 29 -1.55 -10.73 1.15
C ILE A 29 -0.76 -11.30 -0.02
N SER A 30 -0.58 -12.62 -0.04
CA SER A 30 0.13 -13.29 -1.13
C SER A 30 -0.57 -13.16 -2.48
N LYS A 31 -1.91 -13.08 -2.51
CA LYS A 31 -2.68 -12.80 -3.73
C LYS A 31 -2.50 -11.34 -4.15
N THR A 32 -2.64 -10.39 -3.22
CA THR A 32 -2.46 -8.96 -3.48
C THR A 32 -1.08 -8.64 -4.05
N GLU A 33 -0.01 -9.24 -3.52
CA GLU A 33 1.36 -9.03 -4.00
C GLU A 33 1.64 -9.60 -5.41
N ARG A 34 0.80 -10.52 -5.90
CA ARG A 34 0.92 -11.11 -7.25
C ARG A 34 -0.07 -10.51 -8.24
N GLN A 35 -0.95 -9.62 -7.80
CA GLN A 35 -2.03 -9.12 -8.63
C GLN A 35 -1.58 -7.88 -9.40
N ASP A 36 -1.84 -7.90 -10.70
CA ASP A 36 -1.40 -6.83 -11.61
C ASP A 36 -2.24 -5.55 -11.47
N ASP A 37 -3.54 -5.72 -11.22
CA ASP A 37 -4.51 -4.66 -11.02
C ASP A 37 -5.08 -4.70 -9.60
N MET A 38 -5.18 -3.55 -8.93
CA MET A 38 -5.82 -3.47 -7.61
C MET A 38 -6.51 -2.13 -7.41
N LEU A 39 -7.50 -2.11 -6.53
CA LEU A 39 -8.12 -0.88 -6.09
C LEU A 39 -7.08 0.01 -5.41
N ILE A 40 -7.18 1.32 -5.65
CA ILE A 40 -6.33 2.32 -4.98
C ILE A 40 -6.50 2.24 -3.46
N SER A 41 -7.71 1.94 -2.96
CA SER A 41 -7.97 1.72 -1.53
C SER A 41 -7.20 0.51 -0.98
N THR A 42 -7.09 -0.58 -1.74
CA THR A 42 -6.29 -1.75 -1.35
C THR A 42 -4.81 -1.39 -1.26
N LEU A 43 -4.29 -0.66 -2.25
CA LEU A 43 -2.92 -0.15 -2.25
C LEU A 43 -2.67 0.78 -1.05
N ALA A 44 -3.59 1.71 -0.79
CA ALA A 44 -3.53 2.64 0.34
C ALA A 44 -3.45 1.91 1.69
N SER A 45 -4.38 0.97 1.94
CA SER A 45 -4.38 0.18 3.17
C SER A 45 -3.10 -0.64 3.33
N TYR A 46 -2.63 -1.26 2.24
CA TYR A 46 -1.38 -2.02 2.24
C TYR A 46 -0.20 -1.14 2.65
N LEU A 47 -0.01 0.01 1.99
CA LEU A 47 1.09 0.94 2.27
C LEU A 47 0.98 1.59 3.65
N ALA A 48 -0.23 1.87 4.12
CA ALA A 48 -0.47 2.37 5.47
C ALA A 48 -0.05 1.35 6.54
N ALA A 49 -0.35 0.06 6.35
CA ALA A 49 0.07 -1.01 7.27
C ALA A 49 1.59 -1.24 7.30
N LEU A 50 2.31 -0.79 6.25
CA LEU A 50 3.76 -0.70 6.23
C LEU A 50 4.32 0.56 6.92
N ASN A 51 3.48 1.47 7.43
CA ASN A 51 3.85 2.82 7.85
C ASN A 51 4.54 3.65 6.75
N ALA A 52 4.28 3.31 5.47
CA ALA A 52 4.85 4.03 4.34
C ALA A 52 4.08 5.34 4.10
N GLY A 53 4.81 6.41 3.78
CA GLY A 53 4.22 7.62 3.20
C GLY A 53 4.11 7.45 1.69
N ALA A 54 2.90 7.53 1.14
CA ALA A 54 2.65 7.33 -0.28
C ALA A 54 1.79 8.46 -0.84
N LYS A 55 2.06 8.82 -2.10
CA LYS A 55 1.36 9.90 -2.81
C LYS A 55 1.03 9.43 -4.22
N ILE A 56 -0.13 9.83 -4.73
CA ILE A 56 -0.44 9.78 -6.16
C ILE A 56 -0.06 11.13 -6.75
N VAL A 57 0.76 11.12 -7.78
CA VAL A 57 1.12 12.30 -8.55
C VAL A 57 0.44 12.21 -9.90
N VAL A 58 -0.29 13.27 -10.25
CA VAL A 58 -1.01 13.39 -11.51
C VAL A 58 -0.45 14.59 -12.26
N GLU A 59 0.04 14.37 -13.48
CA GLU A 59 0.52 15.43 -14.36
C GLU A 59 -0.47 15.66 -15.48
N ILE A 60 -1.06 16.86 -15.55
CA ILE A 60 -2.06 17.24 -16.56
C ILE A 60 -1.76 18.66 -17.03
N GLY A 61 -1.54 18.84 -18.32
CA GLY A 61 -1.36 20.17 -18.92
C GLY A 61 -0.20 20.98 -18.33
N GLY A 62 0.88 20.32 -17.91
CA GLY A 62 2.02 20.97 -17.23
C GLY A 62 1.77 21.34 -15.76
N GLN A 63 0.60 21.00 -15.21
CA GLN A 63 0.30 21.11 -13.79
C GLN A 63 0.52 19.77 -13.10
N THR A 64 1.13 19.80 -11.92
CA THR A 64 1.31 18.63 -11.06
C THR A 64 0.37 18.71 -9.87
N VAL A 65 -0.54 17.75 -9.75
CA VAL A 65 -1.44 17.60 -8.61
C VAL A 65 -1.02 16.39 -7.80
N THR A 66 -0.88 16.57 -6.48
CA THR A 66 -0.45 15.51 -5.57
C THR A 66 -1.54 15.18 -4.58
N TYR A 67 -1.91 13.90 -4.49
CA TYR A 67 -2.85 13.37 -3.52
C TYR A 67 -2.11 12.49 -2.51
N ASP A 68 -2.38 12.66 -1.22
CA ASP A 68 -1.85 11.78 -0.19
C ASP A 68 -2.62 10.46 -0.17
N LEU A 69 -1.90 9.35 -0.27
CA LEU A 69 -2.47 8.01 -0.26
C LEU A 69 -2.46 7.40 1.16
N THR A 70 -1.59 7.87 2.03
CA THR A 70 -1.44 7.38 3.40
C THR A 70 -1.34 8.56 4.38
N PRO A 71 -2.45 9.30 4.59
CA PRO A 71 -2.46 10.45 5.48
C PRO A 71 -2.00 10.03 6.88
N ARG A 72 -0.89 10.62 7.34
CA ARG A 72 -0.34 10.35 8.68
C ARG A 72 -1.27 10.97 9.74
N GLY A 73 -2.17 10.15 10.30
CA GLY A 73 -3.15 10.48 11.36
C GLY A 73 -4.58 10.62 10.81
N ARG A 74 -5.63 9.93 11.29
CA ARG A 74 -5.91 9.25 12.56
C ARG A 74 -6.39 7.80 12.33
N PRO A 75 -6.01 6.83 13.19
CA PRO A 75 -6.85 5.65 13.43
C PRO A 75 -8.13 6.09 14.16
N LYS A 76 -9.27 5.53 13.76
CA LYS A 76 -10.51 5.59 14.55
C LYS A 76 -10.60 4.33 15.40
#